data_AF-A0A183DLY5-F1
#
_entry.id   AF-A0A183DLY5-F1
#
_cell.length_a   1.000
_cell.length_b   1.000
_cell.length_c   1.000
_cell.angle_alpha   90.00
_cell.angle_beta   90.00
_cell.angle_gamma   90.00
#
_symmetry.space_group_name_H-M   'P 1'
#
loop_
_entity.id
_entity.type
_entity.pdbx_description
1 polymer ?
#
loop_
_entity_poly.entity_id
_entity_poly.type
_entity_poly.pdbx_seq_one_letter_code
_entity_poly.pdbx_strand_id
1 'polypeptide(L)'
;LAEHITYVHMKGREPDKEGMKPLDMSLMRRYIAICKRKQPVLDERLRDRLVDMYVDLRKEARTNKDSTFVSARSLMAVIRLSTALARLRLADEVDTVDIDEAIRLLEVCPVVFLAKPLPFW
;
A
#
# COMPACT_ATOMS: atom_id res chain seq x y z
N LEU A 1 -7.08 -16.50 -16.40
CA LEU A 1 -7.35 -15.16 -17.00
C LEU A 1 -8.17 -15.28 -18.28
N ALA A 2 -7.72 -16.05 -19.29
CA ALA A 2 -8.47 -16.25 -20.54
C ALA A 2 -9.91 -16.77 -20.32
N GLU A 3 -10.10 -17.77 -19.44
CA GLU A 3 -11.42 -18.29 -19.07
C GLU A 3 -12.35 -17.26 -18.42
N HIS A 4 -11.80 -16.35 -17.61
CA HIS A 4 -12.57 -15.29 -16.96
C HIS A 4 -13.05 -14.26 -18.00
N ILE A 5 -12.20 -13.89 -18.94
CA ILE A 5 -12.51 -12.95 -20.02
C ILE A 5 -13.61 -13.54 -20.92
N THR A 6 -13.47 -14.80 -21.36
CA THR A 6 -14.50 -15.45 -22.19
C THR A 6 -15.82 -15.58 -21.45
N TYR A 7 -15.81 -15.90 -20.15
CA TYR A 7 -17.01 -15.95 -19.33
C TYR A 7 -17.74 -14.59 -19.27
N VAL A 8 -17.01 -13.51 -19.01
CA VAL A 8 -17.59 -12.15 -18.92
C VAL A 8 -18.21 -11.73 -20.25
N HIS A 9 -17.54 -11.99 -21.37
CA HIS A 9 -18.08 -11.66 -22.70
C HIS A 9 -19.29 -12.51 -23.09
N MET A 10 -19.37 -13.77 -22.65
CA MET A 10 -20.51 -14.65 -22.93
C MET A 10 -21.73 -14.38 -22.03
N LYS A 11 -21.52 -14.00 -20.77
CA LYS A 11 -22.58 -13.88 -19.76
C LYS A 11 -22.93 -12.44 -19.41
N GLY A 12 -22.15 -11.45 -19.87
CA GLY A 12 -22.35 -10.03 -19.57
C GLY A 12 -22.17 -9.66 -18.10
N ARG A 13 -21.66 -10.59 -17.28
CA ARG A 13 -21.42 -10.41 -15.84
C ARG A 13 -20.18 -11.19 -15.41
N GLU A 14 -19.56 -10.75 -14.34
CA GLU A 14 -18.47 -11.49 -13.70
C GLU A 14 -18.97 -12.83 -13.13
N PRO A 15 -18.15 -13.89 -13.14
CA PRO A 15 -18.49 -15.13 -12.47
C PRO A 15 -18.61 -14.87 -10.96
N ASP A 16 -19.68 -15.39 -10.35
CA ASP A 16 -19.88 -15.33 -8.91
C ASP A 16 -18.69 -16.01 -8.22
N LYS A 17 -17.84 -15.22 -7.56
CA LYS A 17 -16.75 -15.74 -6.74
C LYS A 17 -17.34 -16.25 -5.43
N GLU A 18 -17.18 -17.53 -5.17
CA GLU A 18 -17.63 -18.17 -3.95
C GLU A 18 -17.06 -17.44 -2.71
N GLY A 19 -17.95 -16.90 -1.87
CA GLY A 19 -17.58 -16.15 -0.66
C GLY A 19 -17.35 -14.64 -0.83
N MET A 20 -17.40 -14.06 -2.05
CA MET A 20 -17.20 -12.62 -2.25
C MET A 20 -18.45 -11.96 -2.82
N LYS A 21 -19.22 -11.29 -1.96
CA LYS A 21 -20.35 -10.45 -2.40
C LYS A 21 -19.82 -9.07 -2.81
N PRO A 22 -20.00 -8.62 -4.06
CA PRO A 22 -19.57 -7.30 -4.47
C PRO A 22 -20.32 -6.23 -3.68
N LEU A 23 -19.56 -5.24 -3.17
CA LEU A 23 -20.14 -4.07 -2.53
C LEU A 23 -20.65 -3.11 -3.59
N ASP A 24 -21.77 -2.45 -3.31
CA ASP A 24 -22.30 -1.45 -4.21
C ASP A 24 -21.34 -0.26 -4.36
N MET A 25 -21.16 0.20 -5.60
CA MET A 25 -20.22 1.27 -5.94
C MET A 25 -20.63 2.60 -5.29
N SER A 26 -21.94 2.84 -5.12
CA SER A 26 -22.43 4.05 -4.46
C SER A 26 -22.05 4.09 -2.98
N LEU A 27 -22.09 2.93 -2.31
CA LEU A 27 -21.66 2.76 -0.92
C LEU A 27 -20.16 3.01 -0.77
N MET A 28 -19.33 2.41 -1.63
CA MET A 28 -17.88 2.62 -1.62
C MET A 28 -17.51 4.10 -1.79
N ARG A 29 -18.14 4.79 -2.76
CA ARG A 29 -17.90 6.23 -2.98
C ARG A 29 -18.28 7.07 -1.76
N ARG A 30 -19.42 6.77 -1.13
CA ARG A 30 -19.86 7.46 0.09
C ARG A 30 -18.89 7.22 1.24
N TYR A 31 -18.42 5.99 1.43
CA TYR A 31 -17.44 5.65 2.45
C TYR A 31 -16.13 6.41 2.27
N ILE A 32 -15.58 6.41 1.05
CA ILE A 32 -14.36 7.16 0.72
C ILE A 32 -14.54 8.66 0.98
N ALA A 33 -15.72 9.22 0.68
CA ALA A 33 -16.02 10.62 0.94
C ALA A 33 -16.00 10.95 2.45
N ILE A 34 -16.42 10.01 3.31
CA ILE A 34 -16.34 10.15 4.77
C ILE A 34 -14.87 10.08 5.22
N CYS A 35 -14.11 9.07 4.77
CA CYS A 35 -12.69 8.92 5.11
C CYS A 35 -11.85 10.15 4.72
N LYS A 36 -12.15 10.78 3.58
CA LYS A 36 -11.45 12.00 3.13
C LYS A 36 -11.64 13.20 4.07
N ARG A 37 -12.69 13.23 4.89
CA ARG A 37 -12.91 14.34 5.85
C ARG A 37 -12.04 14.22 7.11
N LYS A 38 -11.53 13.02 7.41
CA LYS A 38 -10.63 12.80 8.54
C LYS A 38 -9.21 13.25 8.18
N GLN A 39 -8.52 13.81 9.17
CA GLN A 39 -7.14 14.26 9.07
C GLN A 39 -6.37 13.73 10.29
N PRO A 40 -5.93 12.47 10.25
CA PRO A 40 -5.28 11.85 11.39
C PRO A 40 -3.94 12.51 11.69
N VAL A 41 -3.61 12.56 12.98
CA VAL A 41 -2.35 13.13 13.48
C VAL A 41 -1.36 11.99 13.72
N LEU A 42 -0.08 12.28 13.49
CA LEU A 42 1.01 11.35 13.79
C LEU A 42 1.53 11.64 15.20
N ASP A 43 1.45 10.65 16.09
CA ASP A 43 1.99 10.75 17.44
C ASP A 43 3.53 10.70 17.43
N GLU A 44 4.15 11.35 18.41
CA GLU A 44 5.61 11.47 18.52
C GLU A 44 6.26 10.11 18.83
N ARG A 45 5.53 9.20 19.47
CA ARG A 45 5.98 7.82 19.76
C ARG A 45 6.33 7.02 18.51
N LEU A 46 5.75 7.38 17.36
CA LEU A 46 5.98 6.69 16.08
C LEU A 46 7.18 7.23 15.31
N ARG A 47 7.74 8.36 15.77
CA ARG A 47 8.90 9.00 15.12
C ARG A 47 10.09 8.07 15.06
N ASP A 48 10.43 7.42 16.17
CA ASP A 48 11.61 6.56 16.26
C ASP A 48 11.48 5.37 15.30
N ARG A 49 10.30 4.77 15.22
CA ARG A 49 10.00 3.67 14.29
C ARG A 49 10.18 4.08 12.83
N LEU A 50 9.76 5.29 12.45
CA LEU A 50 9.95 5.81 11.09
C LEU A 50 11.41 6.08 10.77
N VAL A 51 12.19 6.55 11.74
CA VAL A 51 13.64 6.79 11.59
C VAL A 51 14.37 5.47 11.41
N ASP A 52 14.09 4.47 12.26
CA ASP A 52 14.69 3.15 12.19
C ASP A 52 14.44 2.49 10.83
N MET A 53 13.18 2.51 10.37
CA MET A 53 12.79 2.02 9.05
C MET A 53 13.59 2.69 7.93
N TYR A 54 13.72 4.02 7.96
CA TYR A 54 14.43 4.75 6.91
C TYR A 54 15.93 4.41 6.89
N VAL A 55 16.53 4.25 8.07
CA VAL A 55 17.93 3.84 8.20
C VAL A 55 18.13 2.44 7.63
N ASP A 56 17.23 1.50 7.92
CA ASP A 56 17.34 0.12 7.44
C ASP A 56 17.14 0.02 5.93
N LEU A 57 16.14 0.71 5.36
CA LEU A 57 15.96 0.86 3.91
C LEU A 57 17.22 1.39 3.22
N ARG A 58 17.91 2.36 3.85
CA ARG A 58 19.12 2.96 3.29
C ARG A 58 20.34 2.04 3.41
N LYS A 59 20.42 1.22 4.45
CA LYS A 59 21.45 0.17 4.58
C LYS A 59 21.26 -0.89 3.50
N GLU A 60 20.03 -1.36 3.31
CA GLU A 60 19.71 -2.35 2.29
C GLU A 60 20.01 -1.84 0.87
N ALA A 61 19.71 -0.56 0.63
CA ALA A 61 20.03 0.09 -0.63
C ALA A 61 21.55 0.21 -0.92
N ARG A 62 22.39 0.25 0.12
CA ARG A 62 23.85 0.23 -0.04
C ARG A 62 24.38 -1.17 -0.32
N THR A 63 23.79 -2.18 0.31
CA THR A 63 24.21 -3.58 0.15
C THR A 63 23.84 -4.12 -1.23
N ASN A 64 22.69 -3.70 -1.76
CA ASN A 64 22.17 -4.21 -3.01
C ASN A 64 22.45 -3.22 -4.17
N LYS A 65 23.44 -3.54 -5.02
CA LYS A 65 23.89 -2.67 -6.14
C LYS A 65 22.80 -2.38 -7.17
N ASP A 66 21.79 -3.23 -7.28
CA ASP A 66 20.67 -3.09 -8.20
C ASP A 66 19.44 -2.42 -7.55
N SER A 67 19.54 -2.00 -6.28
CA SER A 67 18.44 -1.32 -5.61
C SER A 67 18.30 0.13 -6.06
N THR A 68 17.06 0.63 -6.13
CA THR A 68 16.83 2.03 -6.46
C THR A 68 17.29 2.95 -5.32
N PHE A 69 17.69 4.18 -5.70
CA PHE A 69 18.14 5.18 -4.75
C PHE A 69 17.03 5.55 -3.74
N VAL A 70 17.23 5.17 -2.48
CA VAL A 70 16.35 5.53 -1.37
C VAL A 70 16.57 7.01 -1.02
N SER A 71 15.63 7.85 -1.45
CA SER A 71 15.62 9.29 -1.14
C SER A 71 14.69 9.61 0.03
N ALA A 72 14.76 10.83 0.55
CA ALA A 72 13.79 11.33 1.53
C ALA A 72 12.32 11.25 1.03
N ARG A 73 12.09 11.17 -0.29
CA ARG A 73 10.76 10.96 -0.86
C ARG A 73 10.16 9.60 -0.48
N SER A 74 10.99 8.57 -0.26
CA SER A 74 10.51 7.26 0.18
C SER A 74 9.94 7.32 1.60
N LEU A 75 10.61 8.04 2.51
CA LEU A 75 10.10 8.29 3.86
C LEU A 75 8.77 9.08 3.82
N MET A 76 8.71 10.14 2.99
CA MET A 76 7.47 10.90 2.81
C MET A 76 6.34 10.05 2.23
N ALA A 77 6.65 9.10 1.34
CA ALA A 77 5.68 8.17 0.79
C ALA A 77 5.10 7.26 1.88
N VAL A 78 5.94 6.70 2.76
CA VAL A 78 5.48 5.88 3.89
C VAL A 78 4.56 6.68 4.80
N ILE A 79 4.94 7.89 5.20
CA ILE A 79 4.09 8.75 6.06
C ILE A 79 2.73 9.02 5.40
N ARG A 80 2.71 9.29 4.09
CA ARG A 80 1.46 9.52 3.35
C ARG A 80 0.61 8.25 3.22
N LEU A 81 1.22 7.07 3.10
CA LEU A 81 0.52 5.80 3.07
C LEU A 81 -0.07 5.45 4.44
N SER A 82 0.70 5.58 5.53
CA SER A 82 0.22 5.31 6.89
C SER A 82 -0.94 6.23 7.28
N THR A 83 -0.85 7.52 6.96
CA THR A 83 -1.96 8.47 7.19
C THR A 83 -3.18 8.16 6.33
N ALA A 84 -3.00 7.63 5.11
CA ALA A 84 -4.12 7.18 4.28
C ALA A 84 -4.79 5.92 4.86
N LEU A 85 -4.02 4.97 5.39
CA LEU A 85 -4.54 3.77 6.07
C LEU A 85 -5.35 4.15 7.32
N ALA A 86 -4.83 5.05 8.16
CA ALA A 86 -5.56 5.57 9.31
C ALA A 86 -6.90 6.25 8.92
N ARG A 87 -6.94 6.98 7.79
CA ARG A 87 -8.19 7.55 7.25
C ARG A 87 -9.20 6.50 6.83
N LEU A 88 -8.74 5.37 6.27
CA LEU A 88 -9.61 4.26 5.90
C LEU A 88 -10.18 3.55 7.12
N ARG A 89 -9.44 3.51 8.24
CA ARG A 89 -9.91 3.02 9.55
C ARG A 89 -10.82 4.01 10.28
N LEU A 90 -10.99 5.24 9.76
CA LEU A 90 -11.69 6.35 10.42
C LEU A 90 -11.07 6.73 11.79
N ALA A 91 -9.79 6.43 11.99
CA ALA A 91 -9.05 6.78 13.19
C ALA A 91 -8.58 8.24 13.14
N ASP A 92 -8.45 8.86 14.30
CA ASP A 92 -7.93 10.23 14.46
C ASP A 92 -6.40 10.26 14.65
N GLU A 93 -5.81 9.11 14.94
CA GLU A 93 -4.37 8.94 15.14
C GLU A 93 -3.84 7.78 14.29
N VAL A 94 -2.61 7.94 13.81
CA VAL A 94 -1.86 6.88 13.13
C VAL A 94 -1.37 5.88 14.18
N ASP A 95 -1.46 4.59 13.87
CA ASP A 95 -0.97 3.51 14.74
C ASP A 95 0.25 2.81 14.13
N THR A 96 0.98 2.03 14.93
CA THR A 96 2.14 1.25 14.48
C THR A 96 1.78 0.30 13.34
N VAL A 97 0.58 -0.30 13.41
CA VAL A 97 0.04 -1.22 12.38
C VAL A 97 -0.06 -0.53 11.02
N ASP A 98 -0.40 0.76 10.97
CA ASP A 98 -0.50 1.52 9.72
C ASP A 98 0.88 1.81 9.11
N ILE A 99 1.91 1.88 9.94
CA ILE A 99 3.30 2.06 9.51
C ILE A 99 3.85 0.74 8.97
N ASP A 100 3.70 -0.34 9.72
CA ASP A 100 4.19 -1.65 9.30
C ASP A 100 3.50 -2.12 8.00
N GLU A 101 2.19 -1.86 7.83
CA GLU A 101 1.49 -2.17 6.59
C GLU A 101 1.95 -1.27 5.43
N ALA A 102 2.21 0.01 5.68
CA ALA A 102 2.76 0.90 4.65
C ALA A 102 4.16 0.48 4.18
N ILE A 103 5.00 -0.02 5.09
CA ILE A 103 6.32 -0.58 4.78
C ILE A 103 6.16 -1.84 3.94
N ARG A 104 5.30 -2.76 4.37
CA ARG A 104 5.01 -3.98 3.61
C ARG A 104 4.54 -3.67 2.19
N LEU A 105 3.70 -2.66 2.00
CA LEU A 105 3.26 -2.21 0.67
C LEU A 105 4.40 -1.63 -0.16
N LEU A 106 5.36 -0.94 0.47
CA LEU A 106 6.54 -0.40 -0.19
C LEU A 106 7.48 -1.51 -0.68
N GLU A 107 7.67 -2.56 0.14
CA GLU A 107 8.51 -3.73 -0.19
C GLU A 107 7.93 -4.55 -1.35
N VAL A 108 6.61 -4.72 -1.38
CA VAL A 108 5.92 -5.46 -2.47
C VAL A 108 5.98 -4.70 -3.79
N CYS A 109 6.17 -3.37 -3.77
CA CYS A 109 6.25 -2.56 -4.99
C CYS A 109 7.62 -2.79 -5.69
N PRO A 110 7.64 -3.49 -6.85
CA PRO A 110 8.89 -3.85 -7.53
C PRO A 110 9.67 -2.63 -8.01
N VAL A 111 9.01 -1.49 -8.22
CA VAL A 111 9.64 -0.28 -8.75
C VAL A 111 10.68 0.29 -7.77
N VAL A 112 10.61 -0.05 -6.48
CA VAL A 112 11.59 0.39 -5.47
C VAL A 112 12.67 -0.68 -5.23
N PHE A 113 12.35 -1.97 -5.33
CA PHE A 113 13.25 -3.06 -4.90
C PHE A 113 13.68 -4.08 -5.95
N LEU A 114 13.04 -4.13 -7.13
CA LEU A 114 13.26 -5.18 -8.13
C LEU A 114 13.77 -4.58 -9.45
N ALA A 115 15.04 -4.21 -9.45
CA ALA A 115 15.92 -4.73 -10.49
C ALA A 115 16.57 -6.02 -9.97
N LYS A 116 15.78 -7.01 -9.55
CA LYS A 116 16.30 -8.39 -9.60
C LYS A 116 16.22 -8.79 -11.07
N PRO A 117 17.35 -9.14 -11.72
CA PRO A 117 17.29 -9.65 -13.08
C PRO A 117 16.41 -10.90 -13.05
N LEU A 118 15.25 -10.82 -13.70
CA LEU A 118 14.49 -12.01 -14.04
C LEU A 118 15.42 -12.89 -14.89
N PRO A 119 15.65 -14.17 -14.54
CA PRO A 119 16.28 -15.09 -15.46
C PRO A 119 15.29 -15.36 -16.59
N PHE A 120 15.32 -14.49 -17.60
CA PHE A 120 14.76 -14.83 -18.90
C PHE A 120 15.74 -15.78 -19.56
N TRP A 121 15.21 -16.94 -19.94
CA TRP A 121 15.84 -17.92 -20.84
C TRP A 121 16.46 -17.25 -22.06
#